data_AF-N9NAG0-F1
#
_entry.id   AF-N9NAG0-F1
#
_cell.length_a   1.000
_cell.length_b   1.000
_cell.length_c   1.000
_cell.angle_alpha   90.00
_cell.angle_beta   90.00
_cell.angle_gamma   90.00
#
_symmetry.space_group_name_H-M   'P 1'
#
loop_
_entity.id
_entity.type
_entity.pdbx_description
1 polymer ?
#
loop_
_entity_poly.entity_id
_entity_poly.type
_entity_poly.pdbx_seq_one_letter_code
_entity_poly.pdbx_strand_id
1 'polypeptide(L)'
;MKKVLLLSLLSLFSSTAFAGELSPFDAVIECAPSTNKSSSVGHSTTSYMVSRIAGRNISDTMALTYFSQYPDAYKKYDAIVNAVKNKFPFASNEFTNDVVTKLHSLHGGNSEDIKTRRKSIENAIKNNLKDPEDIWKAGLLIHAYADAYAHTDGELNSKQERAYAPKFGHLLHSLIGQDPDQVINPRNREKYLAYSEKLFNILKTKNANTKRYDDFKKLVRNSKCEKDRCLKDELITKQENMIIEDYSACMNEKMKPLTKEQVQSVMNQIK
;
A
#
# COMPACT_ATOMS: atom_id res chain seq x y z
N MET A 1 31.53 -39.77 42.40
CA MET A 1 30.20 -39.28 41.94
C MET A 1 30.23 -39.18 40.41
N LYS A 2 29.23 -39.70 39.69
CA LYS A 2 29.11 -39.52 38.23
C LYS A 2 28.12 -38.38 37.94
N LYS A 3 28.50 -37.40 37.11
CA LYS A 3 27.57 -36.39 36.60
C LYS A 3 26.80 -37.00 35.43
N VAL A 4 25.47 -36.99 35.49
CA VAL A 4 24.60 -37.35 34.35
C VAL A 4 24.39 -36.09 33.52
N LEU A 5 24.72 -36.15 32.22
CA LEU A 5 24.52 -35.04 31.29
C LEU A 5 23.13 -35.16 30.66
N LEU A 6 22.20 -34.28 31.03
CA LEU A 6 20.83 -34.31 30.53
C LEU A 6 20.76 -33.58 29.17
N LEU A 7 20.81 -34.34 28.06
CA LEU A 7 20.53 -33.78 26.74
C LEU A 7 19.02 -33.50 26.62
N SER A 8 18.65 -32.23 26.61
CA SER A 8 17.30 -31.82 26.25
C SER A 8 17.14 -31.86 24.73
N LEU A 9 16.40 -32.85 24.22
CA LEU A 9 15.97 -32.84 22.82
C LEU A 9 14.88 -31.77 22.66
N LEU A 10 15.24 -30.59 22.15
CA LEU A 10 14.25 -29.69 21.56
C LEU A 10 13.72 -30.36 20.28
N SER A 11 12.50 -30.87 20.35
CA SER A 11 11.74 -31.26 19.18
C SER A 11 11.41 -30.01 18.35
N LEU A 12 12.23 -29.78 17.31
CA LEU A 12 11.96 -28.79 16.27
C LEU A 12 10.73 -29.24 15.46
N PHE A 13 9.55 -28.93 15.99
CA PHE A 13 8.31 -28.93 15.23
C PHE A 13 8.37 -27.80 14.21
N SER A 14 9.07 -28.07 13.10
CA SER A 14 9.05 -27.24 11.89
C SER A 14 7.63 -27.25 11.34
N SER A 15 6.82 -26.27 11.77
CA SER A 15 5.51 -26.01 11.22
C SER A 15 5.66 -25.61 9.76
N THR A 16 5.46 -26.58 8.87
CA THR A 16 5.36 -26.37 7.43
C THR A 16 4.09 -25.58 7.16
N ALA A 17 4.19 -24.25 7.27
CA ALA A 17 3.15 -23.35 6.80
C ALA A 17 2.91 -23.66 5.32
N PHE A 18 1.69 -24.11 5.01
CA PHE A 18 1.29 -24.37 3.63
C PHE A 18 1.43 -23.07 2.85
N ALA A 19 2.31 -23.06 1.86
CA ALA A 19 2.44 -21.93 0.96
C ALA A 19 1.26 -21.94 -0.01
N GLY A 20 0.55 -20.83 -0.14
CA GLY A 20 -0.58 -20.71 -1.05
C GLY A 20 -0.23 -21.14 -2.47
N GLU A 21 -1.13 -21.89 -3.10
CA GLU A 21 -0.92 -22.49 -4.42
C GLU A 21 -1.52 -21.64 -5.55
N LEU A 22 -2.54 -20.84 -5.25
CA LEU A 22 -3.30 -20.05 -6.23
C LEU A 22 -2.50 -18.88 -6.81
N SER A 23 -2.77 -18.50 -8.06
CA SER A 23 -2.23 -17.25 -8.60
C SER A 23 -2.86 -16.02 -7.91
N PRO A 24 -2.28 -14.82 -8.08
CA PRO A 24 -2.87 -13.59 -7.55
C PRO A 24 -4.30 -13.32 -8.04
N PHE A 25 -4.67 -13.80 -9.23
CA PHE A 25 -6.03 -13.64 -9.77
C PHE A 25 -6.99 -14.72 -9.24
N ASP A 26 -6.57 -15.98 -9.23
CA ASP A 26 -7.38 -17.09 -8.70
C ASP A 26 -7.69 -16.88 -7.21
N ALA A 27 -6.71 -16.38 -6.44
CA ALA A 27 -6.92 -16.03 -5.03
C ALA A 27 -7.89 -14.85 -4.84
N VAL A 28 -7.89 -13.86 -5.73
CA VAL A 28 -8.87 -12.75 -5.71
C VAL A 28 -10.30 -13.25 -5.97
N ILE A 29 -10.45 -14.30 -6.79
CA ILE A 29 -11.75 -14.96 -7.04
C ILE A 29 -12.17 -15.80 -5.82
N GLU A 30 -11.31 -16.71 -5.36
CA GLU A 30 -11.57 -17.62 -4.24
C GLU A 30 -11.87 -16.86 -2.93
N CYS A 31 -11.09 -15.82 -2.64
CA CYS A 31 -11.26 -15.00 -1.43
C CYS A 31 -12.30 -13.89 -1.57
N ALA A 32 -12.95 -13.72 -2.74
CA ALA A 32 -13.96 -12.69 -2.93
C ALA A 32 -15.08 -12.83 -1.88
N PRO A 33 -15.43 -11.76 -1.13
CA PRO A 33 -16.41 -11.89 -0.06
C PRO A 33 -17.76 -12.38 -0.58
N SER A 34 -18.16 -13.58 -0.18
CA SER A 34 -19.48 -14.14 -0.52
C SER A 34 -20.57 -13.18 -0.06
N THR A 35 -21.61 -13.03 -0.90
CA THR A 35 -22.47 -11.86 -0.82
C THR A 35 -23.20 -11.76 0.53
N ASN A 36 -22.99 -10.64 1.21
CA ASN A 36 -23.64 -10.19 2.46
C ASN A 36 -23.07 -10.69 3.81
N LYS A 37 -21.79 -11.07 3.95
CA LYS A 37 -21.12 -11.20 5.26
C LYS A 37 -19.83 -10.37 5.41
N SER A 38 -19.46 -10.06 6.66
CA SER A 38 -18.56 -8.94 7.00
C SER A 38 -17.92 -9.07 8.42
N SER A 39 -16.61 -9.44 8.47
CA SER A 39 -15.65 -9.76 9.58
C SER A 39 -14.21 -9.78 9.00
N SER A 40 -13.00 -9.59 9.64
CA SER A 40 -12.46 -8.88 10.83
C SER A 40 -11.36 -7.74 10.57
N VAL A 41 -10.90 -6.97 11.56
CA VAL A 41 -10.71 -5.48 11.50
C VAL A 41 -9.36 -4.92 10.92
N GLY A 42 -9.22 -4.72 9.59
CA GLY A 42 -7.92 -4.47 8.87
C GLY A 42 -7.36 -3.03 8.77
N HIS A 43 -6.23 -2.80 8.03
CA HIS A 43 -5.41 -1.55 8.04
C HIS A 43 -5.43 -0.66 6.77
N SER A 44 -6.04 -1.11 5.67
CA SER A 44 -5.89 -0.60 4.28
C SER A 44 -6.92 0.47 3.84
N THR A 45 -7.36 1.30 4.79
CA THR A 45 -8.62 2.04 4.73
C THR A 45 -8.80 2.98 3.52
N THR A 46 -7.77 3.71 3.08
CA THR A 46 -7.92 4.70 2.00
C THR A 46 -8.24 4.03 0.66
N SER A 47 -7.49 3.00 0.28
CA SER A 47 -7.70 2.25 -0.97
C SER A 47 -9.09 1.61 -1.00
N TYR A 48 -9.54 1.05 0.13
CA TYR A 48 -10.89 0.51 0.29
C TYR A 48 -11.96 1.59 0.09
N MET A 49 -11.90 2.67 0.88
CA MET A 49 -12.92 3.72 0.88
C MET A 49 -13.02 4.42 -0.48
N VAL A 50 -11.88 4.76 -1.09
CA VAL A 50 -11.85 5.40 -2.41
C VAL A 50 -12.40 4.45 -3.49
N SER A 51 -12.04 3.16 -3.48
CA SER A 51 -12.59 2.16 -4.42
C SER A 51 -14.10 1.97 -4.29
N ARG A 52 -14.61 1.83 -3.05
CA ARG A 52 -16.05 1.69 -2.78
C ARG A 52 -16.83 2.91 -3.22
N ILE A 53 -16.34 4.11 -2.89
CA ILE A 53 -16.99 5.37 -3.26
C ILE A 53 -16.91 5.61 -4.78
N ALA A 54 -15.83 5.19 -5.44
CA ALA A 54 -15.68 5.18 -6.90
C ALA A 54 -16.59 4.17 -7.61
N GLY A 55 -17.38 3.37 -6.90
CA GLY A 55 -18.35 2.45 -7.48
C GLY A 55 -17.74 1.18 -8.09
N ARG A 56 -16.55 0.77 -7.61
CA ARG A 56 -15.97 -0.54 -7.94
C ARG A 56 -16.80 -1.66 -7.32
N ASN A 57 -16.74 -2.87 -7.89
CA ASN A 57 -17.36 -4.04 -7.28
C ASN A 57 -16.58 -4.45 -6.00
N ILE A 58 -17.10 -5.38 -5.21
CA ILE A 58 -16.44 -5.77 -3.95
C ILE A 58 -15.11 -6.50 -4.18
N SER A 59 -15.00 -7.41 -5.16
CA SER A 59 -13.75 -8.10 -5.47
C SER A 59 -12.66 -7.13 -5.95
N ASP A 60 -12.96 -6.24 -6.92
CA ASP A 60 -12.09 -5.12 -7.32
C ASP A 60 -11.61 -4.33 -6.09
N THR A 61 -12.55 -3.96 -5.21
CA THR A 61 -12.23 -3.22 -3.99
C THR A 61 -11.22 -4.00 -3.15
N MET A 62 -11.52 -5.24 -2.79
CA MET A 62 -10.69 -6.02 -1.88
C MET A 62 -9.31 -6.32 -2.47
N ALA A 63 -9.22 -6.60 -3.76
CA ALA A 63 -7.97 -6.81 -4.47
C ALA A 63 -7.08 -5.56 -4.44
N LEU A 64 -7.58 -4.40 -4.91
CA LEU A 64 -6.84 -3.13 -4.87
C LEU A 64 -6.42 -2.77 -3.44
N THR A 65 -7.31 -3.01 -2.48
CA THR A 65 -7.12 -2.80 -1.05
C THR A 65 -5.96 -3.63 -0.49
N TYR A 66 -5.98 -4.95 -0.70
CA TYR A 66 -4.94 -5.88 -0.24
C TYR A 66 -3.58 -5.60 -0.90
N PHE A 67 -3.55 -5.51 -2.24
CA PHE A 67 -2.30 -5.30 -2.97
C PHE A 67 -1.69 -3.91 -2.74
N SER A 68 -2.47 -2.92 -2.29
CA SER A 68 -1.93 -1.62 -1.84
C SER A 68 -1.28 -1.61 -0.44
N GLN A 69 -1.26 -2.76 0.26
CA GLN A 69 -0.51 -2.96 1.51
C GLN A 69 0.48 -4.13 1.42
N TYR A 70 0.48 -4.85 0.31
CA TYR A 70 1.36 -5.99 0.08
C TYR A 70 2.87 -5.65 0.14
N PRO A 71 3.34 -4.46 -0.33
CA PRO A 71 4.74 -4.06 -0.19
C PRO A 71 5.22 -4.02 1.26
N ASP A 72 4.45 -3.36 2.13
CA ASP A 72 4.78 -3.18 3.55
C ASP A 72 4.64 -4.49 4.35
N ALA A 73 3.58 -5.25 4.08
CA ALA A 73 3.28 -6.49 4.80
C ALA A 73 4.35 -7.58 4.59
N TYR A 74 5.02 -7.59 3.43
CA TYR A 74 6.00 -8.60 3.08
C TYR A 74 7.43 -8.04 3.08
N LYS A 75 8.23 -8.40 4.10
CA LYS A 75 9.65 -8.00 4.31
C LYS A 75 10.62 -8.19 3.11
N LYS A 76 10.18 -8.89 2.06
CA LYS A 76 10.88 -9.01 0.77
C LYS A 76 10.82 -7.70 -0.02
N TYR A 77 9.72 -6.97 0.11
CA TYR A 77 9.35 -5.75 -0.60
C TYR A 77 9.38 -4.49 0.28
N ASP A 78 9.28 -4.62 1.61
CA ASP A 78 9.43 -3.52 2.58
C ASP A 78 10.60 -2.54 2.29
N ALA A 79 10.30 -1.25 2.42
CA ALA A 79 11.22 -0.15 2.17
C ALA A 79 12.49 -0.21 3.02
N ILE A 80 12.35 -0.45 4.33
CA ILE A 80 13.44 -0.34 5.31
C ILE A 80 14.44 -1.48 5.10
N VAL A 81 13.97 -2.71 4.99
CA VAL A 81 14.76 -3.91 4.73
C VAL A 81 15.53 -3.79 3.42
N ASN A 82 14.93 -3.22 2.37
CA ASN A 82 15.61 -3.04 1.09
C ASN A 82 16.57 -1.82 1.09
N ALA A 83 16.22 -0.72 1.76
CA ALA A 83 17.15 0.40 1.99
C ALA A 83 18.37 0.01 2.83
N VAL A 84 18.22 -0.93 3.77
CA VAL A 84 19.35 -1.53 4.51
C VAL A 84 20.20 -2.40 3.59
N LYS A 85 19.63 -3.28 2.76
CA LYS A 85 20.38 -4.07 1.75
C LYS A 85 21.18 -3.18 0.81
N ASN A 86 20.60 -2.05 0.37
CA ASN A 86 21.26 -1.11 -0.54
C ASN A 86 22.51 -0.43 0.06
N LYS A 87 22.73 -0.49 1.37
CA LYS A 87 23.95 -0.02 2.04
C LYS A 87 25.11 -1.03 1.99
N PHE A 88 24.85 -2.30 1.63
CA PHE A 88 25.86 -3.36 1.55
C PHE A 88 26.08 -3.78 0.09
N PRO A 89 27.29 -3.60 -0.49
CA PRO A 89 27.53 -3.84 -1.91
C PRO A 89 27.12 -5.23 -2.42
N PHE A 90 27.27 -6.27 -1.60
CA PHE A 90 26.95 -7.66 -1.95
C PHE A 90 25.45 -8.02 -1.80
N ALA A 91 24.64 -7.13 -1.22
CA ALA A 91 23.19 -7.30 -1.05
C ALA A 91 22.35 -6.33 -1.90
N SER A 92 22.93 -5.20 -2.30
CA SER A 92 22.36 -4.24 -3.25
C SER A 92 22.29 -4.83 -4.67
N ASN A 93 21.19 -4.57 -5.38
CA ASN A 93 20.98 -4.94 -6.78
C ASN A 93 19.87 -4.07 -7.38
N GLU A 94 19.63 -4.14 -8.68
CA GLU A 94 18.58 -3.35 -9.36
C GLU A 94 17.23 -3.47 -8.65
N PHE A 95 16.76 -4.70 -8.40
CA PHE A 95 15.49 -4.96 -7.72
C PHE A 95 15.39 -4.29 -6.32
N THR A 96 16.44 -4.34 -5.49
CA THR A 96 16.39 -3.72 -4.15
C THR A 96 16.46 -2.20 -4.20
N ASN A 97 17.05 -1.61 -5.25
CA ASN A 97 17.02 -0.17 -5.47
C ASN A 97 15.67 0.28 -6.07
N ASP A 98 15.09 -0.50 -6.98
CA ASP A 98 13.76 -0.26 -7.56
C ASP A 98 12.63 -0.36 -6.54
N VAL A 99 12.71 -1.30 -5.59
CA VAL A 99 11.77 -1.33 -4.46
C VAL A 99 11.74 0.02 -3.72
N VAL A 100 12.90 0.57 -3.37
CA VAL A 100 12.98 1.84 -2.63
C VAL A 100 12.59 3.02 -3.52
N THR A 101 13.08 3.07 -4.77
CA THR A 101 12.92 4.23 -5.65
C THR A 101 11.64 4.25 -6.48
N LYS A 102 11.02 3.10 -6.79
CA LYS A 102 9.85 2.97 -7.65
C LYS A 102 8.63 2.48 -6.88
N LEU A 103 8.74 1.39 -6.11
CA LEU A 103 7.60 0.87 -5.35
C LEU A 103 7.24 1.78 -4.17
N HIS A 104 8.25 2.23 -3.40
CA HIS A 104 8.07 3.17 -2.29
C HIS A 104 8.30 4.66 -2.66
N SER A 105 8.44 4.96 -3.95
CA SER A 105 8.61 6.32 -4.50
C SER A 105 9.66 7.22 -3.80
N LEU A 106 10.66 6.67 -3.09
CA LEU A 106 11.79 7.42 -2.52
C LEU A 106 12.82 7.76 -3.62
N HIS A 107 12.37 8.39 -4.71
CA HIS A 107 13.18 8.61 -5.91
C HIS A 107 14.10 9.83 -5.85
N GLY A 108 13.85 10.79 -4.95
CA GLY A 108 14.54 12.08 -4.95
C GLY A 108 14.16 12.97 -6.15
N GLY A 109 14.70 14.19 -6.19
CA GLY A 109 14.44 15.13 -7.28
C GLY A 109 13.39 16.20 -6.95
N ASN A 110 12.98 16.93 -7.98
CA ASN A 110 12.24 18.19 -7.91
C ASN A 110 10.76 18.04 -8.32
N SER A 111 9.99 19.12 -8.20
CA SER A 111 8.55 19.16 -8.50
C SER A 111 8.16 18.66 -9.90
N GLU A 112 9.03 18.74 -10.91
CA GLU A 112 8.75 18.19 -12.26
C GLU A 112 9.02 16.69 -12.36
N ASP A 113 10.04 16.19 -11.65
CA ASP A 113 10.30 14.75 -11.51
C ASP A 113 9.12 14.08 -10.79
N ILE A 114 8.63 14.73 -9.73
CA ILE A 114 7.44 14.31 -8.95
C ILE A 114 6.18 14.26 -9.82
N LYS A 115 5.89 15.29 -10.62
CA LYS A 115 4.75 15.29 -11.56
C LYS A 115 4.88 14.18 -12.59
N THR A 116 6.08 13.99 -13.13
CA THR A 116 6.38 12.93 -14.11
C THR A 116 6.11 11.55 -13.51
N ARG A 117 6.63 11.29 -12.30
CA ARG A 117 6.40 10.06 -11.54
C ARG A 117 4.92 9.82 -11.25
N ARG A 118 4.22 10.80 -10.65
CA ARG A 118 2.77 10.73 -10.38
C ARG A 118 1.99 10.42 -11.66
N LYS A 119 2.30 11.09 -12.78
CA LYS A 119 1.66 10.85 -14.09
C LYS A 119 1.99 9.48 -14.69
N SER A 120 3.21 8.97 -14.49
CA SER A 120 3.58 7.61 -14.90
C SER A 120 2.74 6.57 -14.17
N ILE A 121 2.65 6.68 -12.84
CA ILE A 121 1.89 5.73 -12.01
C ILE A 121 0.38 5.85 -12.31
N GLU A 122 -0.17 7.06 -12.45
CA GLU A 122 -1.57 7.28 -12.85
C GLU A 122 -1.90 6.57 -14.17
N ASN A 123 -1.01 6.61 -15.16
CA ASN A 123 -1.20 5.91 -16.44
C ASN A 123 -1.02 4.39 -16.32
N ALA A 124 -0.09 3.92 -15.49
CA ALA A 124 0.10 2.51 -15.22
C ALA A 124 -1.15 1.92 -14.55
N ILE A 125 -1.68 2.53 -13.48
CA ILE A 125 -2.93 2.09 -12.82
C ILE A 125 -4.06 2.00 -13.85
N LYS A 126 -4.27 3.04 -14.68
CA LYS A 126 -5.31 3.06 -15.73
C LYS A 126 -5.14 1.99 -16.82
N ASN A 127 -3.92 1.48 -17.05
CA ASN A 127 -3.70 0.37 -17.98
C ASN A 127 -4.03 -0.97 -17.35
N ASN A 128 -3.53 -1.24 -16.13
CA ASN A 128 -3.77 -2.51 -15.43
C ASN A 128 -5.26 -2.67 -15.06
N LEU A 129 -6.00 -1.57 -14.81
CA LEU A 129 -7.46 -1.58 -14.58
C LEU A 129 -8.32 -1.94 -15.82
N LYS A 130 -7.73 -2.24 -16.97
CA LYS A 130 -8.44 -2.69 -18.18
C LYS A 130 -8.64 -4.21 -18.21
N ASP A 131 -7.83 -4.94 -17.46
CA ASP A 131 -7.81 -6.40 -17.44
C ASP A 131 -8.03 -6.88 -16.00
N PRO A 132 -9.06 -7.72 -15.72
CA PRO A 132 -9.28 -8.29 -14.40
C PRO A 132 -8.07 -9.07 -13.85
N GLU A 133 -7.26 -9.71 -14.70
CA GLU A 133 -6.07 -10.46 -14.26
C GLU A 133 -4.97 -9.55 -13.70
N ASP A 134 -4.98 -8.26 -14.07
CA ASP A 134 -3.98 -7.26 -13.67
C ASP A 134 -4.44 -6.36 -12.50
N ILE A 135 -5.58 -6.68 -11.86
CA ILE A 135 -6.08 -5.94 -10.69
C ILE A 135 -5.08 -5.90 -9.52
N TRP A 136 -4.25 -6.94 -9.36
CA TRP A 136 -3.19 -6.98 -8.36
C TRP A 136 -2.03 -6.03 -8.69
N LYS A 137 -1.67 -5.90 -9.97
CA LYS A 137 -0.67 -4.92 -10.44
C LYS A 137 -1.18 -3.51 -10.20
N ALA A 138 -2.46 -3.24 -10.48
CA ALA A 138 -3.11 -1.97 -10.17
C ALA A 138 -3.04 -1.64 -8.66
N GLY A 139 -3.28 -2.61 -7.78
CA GLY A 139 -3.16 -2.42 -6.32
C GLY A 139 -1.74 -2.09 -5.85
N LEU A 140 -0.72 -2.80 -6.36
CA LEU A 140 0.70 -2.48 -6.09
C LEU A 140 1.08 -1.07 -6.58
N LEU A 141 0.52 -0.63 -7.71
CA LEU A 141 0.72 0.73 -8.23
C LEU A 141 -0.02 1.79 -7.41
N ILE A 142 -1.15 1.47 -6.77
CA ILE A 142 -1.85 2.39 -5.85
C ILE A 142 -0.98 2.67 -4.62
N HIS A 143 -0.27 1.67 -4.07
CA HIS A 143 0.71 1.89 -3.02
C HIS A 143 1.80 2.89 -3.48
N ALA A 144 2.47 2.61 -4.60
CA ALA A 144 3.48 3.51 -5.16
C ALA A 144 2.95 4.93 -5.44
N TYR A 145 1.65 5.06 -5.75
CA TYR A 145 0.97 6.32 -5.95
C TYR A 145 0.71 7.08 -4.64
N ALA A 146 0.37 6.39 -3.56
CA ALA A 146 0.25 6.99 -2.22
C ALA A 146 1.60 7.56 -1.77
N ASP A 147 2.66 6.74 -1.85
CA ASP A 147 4.03 7.10 -1.52
C ASP A 147 4.54 8.28 -2.39
N ALA A 148 4.16 8.35 -3.66
CA ALA A 148 4.49 9.50 -4.54
C ALA A 148 3.82 10.82 -4.11
N TYR A 149 2.86 10.81 -3.18
CA TYR A 149 2.32 11.99 -2.52
C TYR A 149 2.89 12.17 -1.11
N ALA A 150 2.92 11.11 -0.29
CA ALA A 150 3.44 11.14 1.07
C ALA A 150 4.94 11.52 1.10
N HIS A 151 5.80 10.82 0.35
CA HIS A 151 7.25 10.96 0.39
C HIS A 151 7.79 12.21 -0.34
N THR A 152 7.15 13.35 -0.13
CA THR A 152 7.58 14.66 -0.62
C THR A 152 7.59 15.72 0.47
N ASP A 153 8.66 16.53 0.52
CA ASP A 153 8.71 17.78 1.28
C ASP A 153 8.14 18.95 0.45
N GLY A 154 7.87 20.09 1.10
CA GLY A 154 7.33 21.31 0.48
C GLY A 154 5.83 21.26 0.19
N GLU A 155 5.28 22.38 -0.26
CA GLU A 155 3.87 22.51 -0.63
C GLU A 155 3.55 21.78 -1.94
N LEU A 156 2.37 21.14 -2.02
CA LEU A 156 1.90 20.38 -3.18
C LEU A 156 1.92 21.21 -4.49
N ASN A 157 2.52 20.67 -5.55
CA ASN A 157 2.70 21.31 -6.86
C ASN A 157 3.54 22.61 -6.87
N SER A 158 4.11 23.03 -5.73
CA SER A 158 5.00 24.21 -5.65
C SER A 158 6.34 23.95 -6.34
N LYS A 159 7.11 25.01 -6.63
CA LYS A 159 8.52 24.87 -7.09
C LYS A 159 9.45 24.35 -5.98
N GLN A 160 8.96 24.34 -4.75
CA GLN A 160 9.63 23.91 -3.54
C GLN A 160 9.37 22.43 -3.23
N GLU A 161 8.40 21.78 -3.90
CA GLU A 161 8.10 20.36 -3.73
C GLU A 161 9.29 19.49 -4.16
N ARG A 162 9.72 18.56 -3.30
CA ARG A 162 10.89 17.68 -3.50
C ARG A 162 10.59 16.28 -3.00
N ALA A 163 10.94 15.25 -3.75
CA ALA A 163 10.82 13.88 -3.27
C ALA A 163 11.95 13.53 -2.30
N TYR A 164 11.67 12.69 -1.30
CA TYR A 164 12.72 12.12 -0.46
C TYR A 164 13.55 11.11 -1.26
N ALA A 165 14.86 11.06 -0.98
CA ALA A 165 15.82 10.21 -1.70
C ALA A 165 16.21 8.96 -0.89
N PRO A 166 16.68 7.86 -1.52
CA PRO A 166 16.83 6.54 -0.89
C PRO A 166 17.75 6.52 0.34
N LYS A 167 18.72 7.43 0.38
CA LYS A 167 19.76 7.49 1.44
C LYS A 167 19.28 8.18 2.72
N PHE A 168 18.26 9.03 2.62
CA PHE A 168 17.75 9.86 3.73
C PHE A 168 16.36 9.40 4.18
N GLY A 169 15.49 9.03 3.23
CA GLY A 169 14.09 8.68 3.51
C GLY A 169 13.35 9.80 4.25
N HIS A 170 12.35 9.39 5.05
CA HIS A 170 11.63 10.26 5.98
C HIS A 170 11.98 10.00 7.46
N LEU A 171 12.88 9.06 7.76
CA LEU A 171 13.19 8.63 9.14
C LEU A 171 13.54 9.79 10.10
N LEU A 172 14.26 10.82 9.61
CA LEU A 172 14.56 12.01 10.40
C LEU A 172 13.33 12.93 10.61
N HIS A 173 12.40 12.95 9.66
CA HIS A 173 11.13 13.69 9.75
C HIS A 173 10.17 13.02 10.75
N SER A 174 10.06 11.68 10.70
CA SER A 174 9.33 10.88 11.69
C SER A 174 9.82 11.14 13.13
N LEU A 175 11.14 11.20 13.33
CA LEU A 175 11.76 11.46 14.64
C LEU A 175 11.48 12.87 15.20
N ILE A 176 11.08 13.84 14.37
CA ILE A 176 10.71 15.21 14.79
C ILE A 176 9.20 15.49 14.71
N GLY A 177 8.36 14.45 14.59
CA GLY A 177 6.91 14.60 14.51
C GLY A 177 6.41 15.26 13.21
N GLN A 178 7.20 15.20 12.15
CA GLN A 178 6.85 15.69 10.80
C GLN A 178 6.76 14.51 9.81
N ASP A 179 6.28 13.37 10.29
CA ASP A 179 6.17 12.15 9.49
C ASP A 179 5.26 12.39 8.27
N PRO A 180 5.71 12.13 7.02
CA PRO A 180 4.88 12.27 5.82
C PRO A 180 3.64 11.37 5.81
N ASP A 181 3.69 10.23 6.47
CA ASP A 181 2.64 9.20 6.39
C ASP A 181 1.41 9.58 7.24
N GLN A 182 1.57 10.55 8.15
CA GLN A 182 0.52 11.04 9.02
C GLN A 182 -0.42 11.99 8.26
N VAL A 183 -1.54 11.46 7.78
CA VAL A 183 -2.63 12.18 7.09
C VAL A 183 -3.23 13.29 7.96
N ILE A 184 -3.28 13.07 9.28
CA ILE A 184 -3.74 14.06 10.26
C ILE A 184 -2.88 15.33 10.28
N ASN A 185 -1.60 15.27 9.92
CA ASN A 185 -0.71 16.43 9.86
C ASN A 185 -1.21 17.44 8.80
N PRO A 186 -1.53 18.70 9.15
CA PRO A 186 -2.04 19.68 8.20
C PRO A 186 -1.18 19.89 6.94
N ARG A 187 0.14 19.67 7.02
CA ARG A 187 1.05 19.76 5.86
C ARG A 187 0.84 18.62 4.85
N ASN A 188 0.48 17.44 5.33
CA ASN A 188 0.29 16.24 4.52
C ASN A 188 -1.16 16.10 4.03
N ARG A 189 -2.12 16.65 4.80
CA ARG A 189 -3.56 16.52 4.57
C ARG A 189 -4.00 16.89 3.14
N GLU A 190 -3.49 17.99 2.58
CA GLU A 190 -3.82 18.38 1.20
C GLU A 190 -3.11 17.51 0.13
N LYS A 191 -1.94 16.93 0.44
CA LYS A 191 -1.30 15.91 -0.42
C LYS A 191 -2.14 14.62 -0.46
N TYR A 192 -2.60 14.17 0.70
CA TYR A 192 -3.51 13.01 0.84
C TYR A 192 -4.84 13.25 0.13
N LEU A 193 -5.42 14.45 0.22
CA LEU A 193 -6.66 14.80 -0.47
C LEU A 193 -6.49 14.86 -1.99
N ALA A 194 -5.35 15.35 -2.48
CA ALA A 194 -5.04 15.34 -3.91
C ALA A 194 -4.77 13.92 -4.43
N TYR A 195 -4.07 13.08 -3.67
CA TYR A 195 -3.90 11.65 -3.95
C TYR A 195 -5.25 10.93 -4.04
N SER A 196 -6.08 11.04 -3.01
CA SER A 196 -7.38 10.37 -2.95
C SER A 196 -8.36 10.88 -4.01
N GLU A 197 -8.29 12.16 -4.41
CA GLU A 197 -9.12 12.70 -5.49
C GLU A 197 -8.66 12.22 -6.87
N LYS A 198 -7.35 12.12 -7.09
CA LYS A 198 -6.82 11.49 -8.30
C LYS A 198 -7.19 10.01 -8.35
N LEU A 199 -7.00 9.28 -7.25
CA LEU A 199 -7.37 7.87 -7.16
C LEU A 199 -8.87 7.64 -7.37
N PHE A 200 -9.73 8.47 -6.79
CA PHE A 200 -11.18 8.43 -7.03
C PHE A 200 -11.50 8.58 -8.53
N ASN A 201 -10.87 9.55 -9.21
CA ASN A 201 -11.08 9.76 -10.64
C ASN A 201 -10.47 8.66 -11.53
N ILE A 202 -9.39 8.00 -11.10
CA ILE A 202 -8.81 6.82 -11.76
C ILE A 202 -9.73 5.59 -11.62
N LEU A 203 -10.32 5.39 -10.44
CA LEU A 203 -11.16 4.23 -10.14
C LEU A 203 -12.64 4.40 -10.55
N LYS A 204 -13.08 5.62 -10.86
CA LYS A 204 -14.48 6.00 -11.08
C LYS A 204 -15.19 5.11 -12.10
N THR A 205 -16.27 4.46 -11.69
CA THR A 205 -17.21 3.75 -12.58
C THR A 205 -18.50 4.54 -12.76
N LYS A 206 -19.44 4.02 -13.58
CA LYS A 206 -20.81 4.55 -13.69
C LYS A 206 -21.61 4.53 -12.37
N ASN A 207 -21.16 3.75 -11.39
CA ASN A 207 -21.81 3.60 -10.07
C ASN A 207 -21.20 4.52 -8.99
N ALA A 208 -20.27 5.42 -9.36
CA ALA A 208 -19.53 6.24 -8.40
C ALA A 208 -20.41 7.26 -7.65
N ASN A 209 -20.30 7.28 -6.32
CA ASN A 209 -21.04 8.20 -5.45
C ASN A 209 -20.20 9.45 -5.16
N THR A 210 -20.18 10.40 -6.10
CA THR A 210 -19.43 11.67 -5.94
C THR A 210 -19.86 12.46 -4.68
N LYS A 211 -21.13 12.41 -4.26
CA LYS A 211 -21.54 13.05 -3.00
C LYS A 211 -20.85 12.43 -1.78
N ARG A 212 -20.80 11.09 -1.66
CA ARG A 212 -20.05 10.41 -0.58
C ARG A 212 -18.55 10.71 -0.68
N TYR A 213 -18.01 10.99 -1.88
CA TYR A 213 -16.62 11.45 -2.03
C TYR A 213 -16.39 12.88 -1.53
N ASP A 214 -17.28 13.82 -1.83
CA ASP A 214 -17.19 15.19 -1.31
C ASP A 214 -17.42 15.25 0.20
N ASP A 215 -18.28 14.39 0.74
CA ASP A 215 -18.49 14.25 2.19
C ASP A 215 -17.27 13.59 2.88
N PHE A 216 -16.62 12.60 2.24
CA PHE A 216 -15.31 12.06 2.67
C PHE A 216 -14.23 13.16 2.73
N LYS A 217 -14.10 13.99 1.67
CA LYS A 217 -13.14 15.11 1.67
C LYS A 217 -13.42 16.12 2.79
N LYS A 218 -14.70 16.42 3.07
CA LYS A 218 -15.09 17.30 4.20
C LYS A 218 -14.72 16.69 5.54
N LEU A 219 -14.97 15.39 5.75
CA LEU A 219 -14.60 14.70 7.00
C LEU A 219 -13.09 14.76 7.22
N VAL A 220 -12.28 14.40 6.22
CA VAL A 220 -10.81 14.46 6.31
C VAL A 220 -10.30 15.89 6.58
N ARG A 221 -10.88 16.91 5.92
CA ARG A 221 -10.50 18.32 6.19
C ARG A 221 -10.88 18.77 7.60
N ASN A 222 -12.07 18.41 8.07
CA ASN A 222 -12.65 18.91 9.32
C ASN A 222 -12.39 18.01 10.55
N SER A 223 -11.74 16.86 10.36
CA SER A 223 -11.42 15.92 11.44
C SER A 223 -10.57 16.58 12.52
N LYS A 224 -10.92 16.27 13.78
CA LYS A 224 -10.25 16.74 15.00
C LYS A 224 -9.26 15.72 15.56
N CYS A 225 -8.99 14.65 14.80
CA CYS A 225 -8.16 13.55 15.26
C CYS A 225 -6.68 13.93 15.39
N GLU A 226 -6.12 13.70 16.57
CA GLU A 226 -4.70 13.92 16.90
C GLU A 226 -3.77 12.78 16.42
N LYS A 227 -4.33 11.68 15.88
CA LYS A 227 -3.61 10.48 15.41
C LYS A 227 -4.37 9.83 14.27
N ASP A 228 -3.69 9.26 13.28
CA ASP A 228 -4.34 8.68 12.09
C ASP A 228 -5.26 7.51 12.42
N ARG A 229 -5.01 6.79 13.51
CA ARG A 229 -5.94 5.76 14.01
C ARG A 229 -7.33 6.33 14.31
N CYS A 230 -7.42 7.53 14.89
CA CYS A 230 -8.70 8.19 15.12
C CYS A 230 -9.37 8.56 13.79
N LEU A 231 -8.64 9.13 12.83
CA LEU A 231 -9.19 9.47 11.51
C LEU A 231 -9.64 8.23 10.75
N LYS A 232 -8.91 7.12 10.88
CA LYS A 232 -9.29 5.80 10.37
C LYS A 232 -10.60 5.34 11.00
N ASP A 233 -10.71 5.38 12.33
CA ASP A 233 -11.90 4.96 13.07
C ASP A 233 -13.12 5.90 12.81
N GLU A 234 -12.92 7.15 12.37
CA GLU A 234 -13.95 8.03 11.80
C GLU A 234 -14.33 7.67 10.34
N LEU A 235 -13.37 7.21 9.54
CA LEU A 235 -13.51 7.03 8.09
C LEU A 235 -14.22 5.75 7.67
N ILE A 236 -14.01 4.65 8.39
CA ILE A 236 -14.48 3.32 8.00
C ILE A 236 -15.19 2.65 9.19
N THR A 237 -16.39 2.12 8.95
CA THR A 237 -17.12 1.45 10.04
C THR A 237 -16.35 0.23 10.53
N LYS A 238 -16.59 -0.18 11.79
CA LYS A 238 -16.06 -1.45 12.29
C LYS A 238 -16.36 -2.60 11.33
N GLN A 239 -17.57 -2.62 10.73
CA GLN A 239 -18.00 -3.64 9.75
C GLN A 239 -17.26 -3.59 8.39
N GLU A 240 -16.96 -2.41 7.87
CA GLU A 240 -16.18 -2.27 6.62
C GLU A 240 -14.70 -2.58 6.85
N ASN A 241 -14.10 -2.10 7.96
CA ASN A 241 -12.78 -2.54 8.43
C ASN A 241 -12.77 -4.06 8.59
N MET A 242 -13.87 -4.61 9.11
CA MET A 242 -14.07 -6.04 9.28
C MET A 242 -13.88 -6.77 7.94
N ILE A 243 -14.53 -6.49 6.82
CA ILE A 243 -14.35 -7.31 5.58
C ILE A 243 -12.86 -7.50 5.14
N ILE A 244 -11.95 -6.62 5.58
CA ILE A 244 -10.56 -6.53 5.16
C ILE A 244 -9.64 -7.61 5.76
N GLU A 245 -9.67 -7.97 7.06
CA GLU A 245 -8.77 -9.05 7.54
C GLU A 245 -9.25 -10.43 7.11
N ASP A 246 -10.56 -10.74 7.05
CA ASP A 246 -10.98 -12.08 6.61
C ASP A 246 -10.55 -12.29 5.15
N TYR A 247 -10.69 -11.26 4.30
CA TYR A 247 -10.15 -11.26 2.95
C TYR A 247 -8.61 -11.38 2.94
N SER A 248 -7.91 -10.58 3.74
CA SER A 248 -6.44 -10.56 3.74
C SER A 248 -5.85 -11.85 4.31
N ALA A 249 -6.51 -12.49 5.27
CA ALA A 249 -6.15 -13.78 5.83
C ALA A 249 -6.35 -14.89 4.80
N CYS A 250 -7.49 -14.90 4.09
CA CYS A 250 -7.70 -15.80 2.97
C CYS A 250 -6.63 -15.61 1.89
N MET A 251 -6.34 -14.37 1.48
CA MET A 251 -5.27 -14.09 0.50
C MET A 251 -3.91 -14.58 1.00
N ASN A 252 -3.57 -14.34 2.28
CA ASN A 252 -2.30 -14.79 2.87
C ASN A 252 -2.18 -16.31 2.99
N GLU A 253 -3.30 -17.04 3.09
CA GLU A 253 -3.36 -18.51 3.13
C GLU A 253 -3.34 -19.11 1.72
N LYS A 254 -4.20 -18.63 0.81
CA LYS A 254 -4.46 -19.24 -0.49
C LYS A 254 -3.53 -18.76 -1.60
N MET A 255 -3.12 -17.49 -1.59
CA MET A 255 -2.33 -16.90 -2.66
C MET A 255 -0.85 -17.30 -2.55
N LYS A 256 -0.28 -17.74 -3.66
CA LYS A 256 1.16 -17.88 -3.84
C LYS A 256 1.85 -16.52 -3.67
N PRO A 257 2.82 -16.36 -2.74
CA PRO A 257 3.54 -15.11 -2.58
C PRO A 257 4.22 -14.69 -3.89
N LEU A 258 4.14 -13.39 -4.21
CA LEU A 258 4.66 -12.86 -5.48
C LEU A 258 6.15 -13.18 -5.65
N THR A 259 6.59 -13.38 -6.89
CA THR A 259 8.01 -13.52 -7.22
C THR A 259 8.71 -12.16 -7.28
N LYS A 260 10.04 -12.11 -7.43
CA LYS A 260 10.71 -10.80 -7.64
C LYS A 260 10.32 -10.24 -9.01
N GLU A 261 10.27 -11.11 -10.00
CA GLU A 261 10.04 -10.86 -11.42
C GLU A 261 8.62 -10.31 -11.64
N GLN A 262 7.63 -10.85 -10.94
CA GLN A 262 6.26 -10.30 -10.92
C GLN A 262 6.24 -8.84 -10.43
N VAL A 263 6.85 -8.54 -9.28
CA VAL A 263 6.87 -7.17 -8.74
C VAL A 263 7.74 -6.25 -9.60
N GLN A 264 8.86 -6.73 -10.13
CA GLN A 264 9.69 -6.00 -11.08
C GLN A 264 8.92 -5.65 -12.37
N SER A 265 8.05 -6.54 -12.86
CA SER A 265 7.20 -6.25 -14.04
C SER A 265 6.20 -5.11 -13.80
N VAL A 266 5.86 -4.83 -12.54
CA VAL A 266 5.03 -3.68 -12.12
C VAL A 266 5.89 -2.43 -11.92
N MET A 267 7.03 -2.55 -11.22
CA MET A 267 7.98 -1.43 -11.06
C MET A 267 8.52 -0.91 -12.40
N ASN A 268 8.68 -1.77 -13.41
CA ASN A 268 9.09 -1.37 -14.77
C ASN A 268 8.07 -0.48 -15.51
N GLN A 269 6.85 -0.33 -14.99
CA GLN A 269 5.83 0.59 -15.52
C GLN A 269 5.97 2.00 -14.93
N ILE A 270 6.84 2.17 -13.93
CA ILE A 270 7.07 3.41 -13.18
C ILE A 270 8.33 4.09 -13.74
N LYS A 271 8.14 5.32 -14.27
CA LYS A 271 9.20 6.21 -14.77
C LYS A 271 9.46 7.32 -13.76
#